data_AF-A0A1G4EA94-F1
#
_entry.id   AF-A0A1G4EA94-F1
#
_cell.length_a   1.000
_cell.length_b   1.000
_cell.length_c   1.000
_cell.angle_alpha   90.00
_cell.angle_beta   90.00
_cell.angle_gamma   90.00
#
_symmetry.space_group_name_H-M   'P 1'
#
loop_
_entity.id
_entity.type
_entity.pdbx_description
1 polymer ?
#
loop_
_entity_poly.entity_id
_entity_poly.type
_entity_poly.pdbx_seq_one_letter_code
_entity_poly.pdbx_strand_id
1 'polypeptide(L)'
;MENNVELDVFDRGCDKMSNEAAFRGIDFSSMPCEKFKYLFSLKSDNNPDISNDDNFYNYINFWLNYYIREKNSNYTISVKEFYHTLQNHDSTFDNEKKLECKIYNINKDDFENMCILYNLYNNYNKIFKNKQVVCVERGTCIKYSKECCNEYKKGLIKCFNKQDKWGEKLFDFNNMYISENTNASLSGEFSYNDLIELPRKEDVEYELCGGLNNWKNLTMLIFSILGSTIGLFFYIYKVEKK
;
A
#
# COMPACT_ATOMS: atom_id res chain seq x y z
N MET A 1 -20.01 -4.47 -3.21
CA MET A 1 -20.46 -5.03 -4.49
C MET A 1 -19.33 -4.87 -5.48
N GLU A 2 -18.51 -5.91 -5.62
CA GLU A 2 -17.81 -6.15 -6.88
C GLU A 2 -18.92 -6.48 -7.87
N ASN A 3 -19.20 -5.57 -8.81
CA ASN A 3 -20.05 -5.91 -9.94
C ASN A 3 -19.35 -7.08 -10.64
N ASN A 4 -20.08 -8.17 -10.90
CA ASN A 4 -19.65 -9.22 -11.80
C ASN A 4 -19.59 -8.63 -13.22
N VAL A 5 -18.55 -7.82 -13.46
CA VAL A 5 -18.13 -7.42 -14.78
C VAL A 5 -17.68 -8.70 -15.46
N GLU A 6 -18.30 -9.02 -16.59
CA GLU A 6 -17.87 -10.12 -17.45
C GLU A 6 -16.51 -9.73 -18.04
N LEU A 7 -15.44 -10.05 -17.30
CA LEU A 7 -14.05 -9.71 -17.63
C LEU A 7 -13.61 -10.38 -18.95
N ASP A 8 -14.34 -11.39 -19.40
CA ASP A 8 -14.11 -12.13 -20.66
C ASP A 8 -14.05 -11.20 -21.88
N VAL A 9 -14.78 -10.08 -21.88
CA VAL A 9 -14.72 -9.08 -22.97
C VAL A 9 -13.33 -8.43 -23.07
N PHE A 10 -12.58 -8.43 -21.97
CA PHE A 10 -11.24 -7.89 -21.88
C PHE A 10 -10.14 -8.94 -22.07
N ASP A 11 -10.45 -10.21 -22.29
CA ASP A 11 -9.46 -11.30 -22.40
C ASP A 11 -8.51 -11.17 -23.60
N ARG A 12 -8.91 -10.47 -24.67
CA ARG A 12 -8.10 -10.38 -25.90
C ARG A 12 -6.62 -10.06 -25.61
N GLY A 13 -5.73 -10.97 -26.01
CA GLY A 13 -4.28 -10.83 -25.87
C GLY A 13 -3.72 -11.18 -24.48
N CYS A 14 -4.57 -11.30 -23.45
CA CYS A 14 -4.16 -11.61 -22.08
C CYS A 14 -3.58 -13.02 -21.97
N ASP A 15 -4.28 -14.03 -22.48
CA ASP A 15 -3.78 -15.41 -22.55
C ASP A 15 -2.40 -15.54 -23.22
N LYS A 16 -2.19 -14.82 -24.32
CA LYS A 16 -0.91 -14.85 -25.05
C LYS A 16 0.20 -14.18 -24.27
N MET A 17 -0.07 -13.01 -23.69
CA MET A 17 0.87 -12.32 -22.80
C MET A 17 1.26 -13.18 -21.60
N SER A 18 0.31 -13.87 -20.98
CA SER A 18 0.59 -14.72 -19.81
C SER A 18 1.50 -15.92 -20.13
N ASN A 19 1.58 -16.33 -21.40
CA ASN A 19 2.46 -17.41 -21.85
C ASN A 19 3.89 -16.95 -22.22
N GLU A 20 4.12 -15.64 -22.30
CA GLU A 20 5.43 -15.05 -22.58
C GLU A 20 6.47 -15.41 -21.51
N ALA A 21 7.70 -15.65 -21.93
CA ALA A 21 8.77 -16.11 -21.02
C ALA A 21 9.00 -15.16 -19.84
N ALA A 22 8.89 -13.85 -20.07
CA ALA A 22 9.04 -12.83 -19.04
C ALA A 22 8.01 -12.97 -17.91
N PHE A 23 6.79 -13.45 -18.23
CA PHE A 23 5.65 -13.55 -17.33
C PHE A 23 5.49 -14.95 -16.72
N ARG A 24 6.32 -15.91 -17.12
CA ARG A 24 6.32 -17.26 -16.54
C ARG A 24 6.70 -17.19 -15.06
N GLY A 25 5.81 -17.66 -14.20
CA GLY A 25 5.99 -17.65 -12.75
C GLY A 25 5.43 -16.40 -12.06
N ILE A 26 4.88 -15.44 -12.80
CA ILE A 26 3.96 -14.45 -12.23
C ILE A 26 2.60 -15.14 -12.08
N ASP A 27 2.14 -15.28 -10.84
CA ASP A 27 0.80 -15.78 -10.59
C ASP A 27 -0.24 -14.70 -10.92
N PHE A 28 -0.83 -14.81 -12.12
CA PHE A 28 -1.90 -13.94 -12.60
C PHE A 28 -3.22 -14.11 -11.83
N SER A 29 -3.35 -15.09 -10.92
CA SER A 29 -4.58 -15.32 -10.13
C SER A 29 -5.07 -14.08 -9.36
N SER A 30 -4.18 -13.11 -9.12
CA SER A 30 -4.49 -11.87 -8.41
C SER A 30 -4.43 -10.60 -9.27
N MET A 31 -3.88 -10.67 -10.49
CA MET A 31 -3.81 -9.53 -11.43
C MET A 31 -4.08 -9.98 -12.88
N PRO A 32 -5.35 -10.21 -13.27
CA PRO A 32 -5.68 -10.46 -14.67
C PRO A 32 -5.41 -9.22 -15.50
N CYS A 33 -4.77 -9.40 -16.65
CA CYS A 33 -4.63 -8.41 -17.70
C CYS A 33 -5.97 -7.75 -18.06
N GLU A 34 -7.05 -8.52 -17.98
CA GLU A 34 -8.44 -8.18 -18.15
C GLU A 34 -8.89 -7.10 -17.16
N LYS A 35 -8.45 -7.17 -15.89
CA LYS A 35 -8.75 -6.14 -14.90
C LYS A 35 -8.06 -4.82 -15.23
N PHE A 36 -6.83 -4.86 -15.75
CA PHE A 36 -6.13 -3.65 -16.17
C PHE A 36 -6.83 -2.99 -17.35
N LYS A 37 -7.23 -3.78 -18.35
CA LYS A 37 -7.98 -3.31 -19.52
C LYS A 37 -9.34 -2.76 -19.14
N TYR A 38 -10.06 -3.44 -18.25
CA TYR A 38 -11.32 -2.95 -17.69
C TYR A 38 -11.12 -1.63 -16.94
N LEU A 39 -10.12 -1.54 -16.08
CA LEU A 39 -9.84 -0.32 -15.35
C LEU A 39 -9.58 0.86 -16.30
N PHE A 40 -8.82 0.64 -17.38
CA PHE A 40 -8.59 1.66 -18.40
C PHE A 40 -9.87 2.03 -19.17
N SER A 41 -10.75 1.05 -19.47
CA SER A 41 -11.98 1.29 -20.22
C SER A 41 -12.95 2.21 -19.48
N LEU A 42 -12.92 2.24 -18.14
CA LEU A 42 -13.75 3.14 -17.32
C LEU A 42 -13.58 4.63 -17.68
N LYS A 43 -12.48 5.01 -18.33
CA LYS A 43 -12.29 6.38 -18.81
C LYS A 43 -13.20 6.73 -19.98
N SER A 44 -13.43 5.77 -20.87
CA SER A 44 -14.19 5.96 -22.11
C SER A 44 -15.70 6.03 -21.87
N ASP A 45 -16.16 5.53 -20.73
CA ASP A 45 -17.60 5.49 -20.38
C ASP A 45 -18.15 6.82 -19.85
N ASN A 46 -17.42 7.95 -20.02
CA ASN A 46 -17.79 9.28 -19.54
C ASN A 46 -18.26 9.28 -18.07
N ASN A 47 -17.58 8.51 -17.22
CA ASN A 47 -17.93 8.45 -15.82
C ASN A 47 -17.75 9.85 -15.19
N PRO A 48 -18.82 10.50 -14.69
CA PRO A 48 -18.76 11.88 -14.19
C PRO A 48 -17.82 12.04 -12.98
N ASP A 49 -17.50 10.95 -12.27
CA ASP A 49 -16.54 10.94 -11.16
C ASP A 49 -15.07 11.04 -11.64
N ILE A 50 -14.81 10.82 -12.93
CA ILE A 50 -13.49 10.86 -13.57
C ILE A 50 -13.34 12.17 -14.34
N SER A 51 -13.40 13.30 -13.62
CA SER A 51 -13.41 14.64 -14.21
C SER A 51 -12.02 15.18 -14.60
N ASN A 52 -10.93 14.52 -14.18
CA ASN A 52 -9.56 14.93 -14.49
C ASN A 52 -8.75 13.76 -15.07
N ASP A 53 -8.41 13.88 -16.36
CA ASP A 53 -7.64 12.91 -17.13
C ASP A 53 -6.28 12.56 -16.49
N ASP A 54 -5.55 13.55 -15.99
CA ASP A 54 -4.24 13.31 -15.39
C ASP A 54 -4.35 12.52 -14.07
N ASN A 55 -5.35 12.81 -13.24
CA ASN A 55 -5.58 12.07 -12.01
C ASN A 55 -5.93 10.60 -12.29
N PHE A 56 -6.74 10.37 -13.31
CA PHE A 56 -7.09 9.02 -13.74
C PHE A 56 -5.85 8.25 -14.21
N TYR A 57 -5.07 8.80 -15.13
CA TYR A 57 -3.88 8.12 -15.64
C TYR A 57 -2.82 7.92 -14.54
N ASN A 58 -2.68 8.87 -13.61
CA ASN A 58 -1.82 8.70 -12.44
C ASN A 58 -2.30 7.54 -11.55
N TYR A 59 -3.61 7.38 -11.38
CA TYR A 59 -4.18 6.23 -10.68
C TYR A 59 -3.92 4.92 -11.43
N ILE A 60 -4.12 4.86 -12.75
CA ILE A 60 -3.79 3.68 -13.58
C ILE A 60 -2.32 3.29 -13.40
N ASN A 61 -1.41 4.26 -13.45
CA ASN A 61 0.01 4.01 -13.26
C ASN A 61 0.32 3.49 -11.85
N PHE A 62 -0.27 4.10 -10.82
CA PHE A 62 -0.14 3.63 -9.44
C PHE A 62 -0.66 2.21 -9.27
N TRP A 63 -1.87 1.93 -9.76
CA TRP A 63 -2.50 0.62 -9.68
C TRP A 63 -1.61 -0.45 -10.32
N LEU A 64 -1.10 -0.21 -11.52
CA LEU A 64 -0.19 -1.14 -12.20
C LEU A 64 1.11 -1.36 -11.40
N ASN A 65 1.71 -0.30 -10.85
CA ASN A 65 2.89 -0.42 -9.97
C ASN A 65 2.58 -1.21 -8.70
N TYR A 66 1.42 -0.97 -8.06
CA TYR A 66 1.01 -1.63 -6.83
C TYR A 66 0.95 -3.14 -7.02
N TYR A 67 0.20 -3.59 -8.02
CA TYR A 67 0.05 -5.01 -8.28
C TYR A 67 1.35 -5.68 -8.75
N ILE A 68 2.11 -5.05 -9.64
CA ILE A 68 3.37 -5.63 -10.12
C ILE A 68 4.39 -5.75 -8.97
N ARG A 69 4.48 -4.76 -8.06
CA ARG A 69 5.48 -4.77 -6.99
C ARG A 69 5.09 -5.58 -5.77
N GLU A 70 3.80 -5.66 -5.43
CA GLU A 70 3.34 -6.48 -4.31
C GLU A 70 3.63 -7.96 -4.54
N LYS A 71 3.62 -8.41 -5.80
CA LYS A 71 3.78 -9.83 -6.17
C LYS A 71 5.17 -10.21 -6.67
N ASN A 72 6.00 -9.24 -7.09
CA ASN A 72 7.35 -9.51 -7.60
C ASN A 72 8.43 -9.07 -6.60
N SER A 73 8.75 -9.94 -5.62
CA SER A 73 9.91 -9.72 -4.74
C SER A 73 11.25 -9.62 -5.51
N ASN A 74 11.29 -10.20 -6.71
CA ASN A 74 12.48 -10.26 -7.57
C ASN A 74 12.46 -9.24 -8.73
N TYR A 75 11.44 -8.37 -8.84
CA TYR A 75 11.31 -7.32 -9.86
C TYR A 75 11.60 -7.79 -11.30
N THR A 76 11.07 -8.95 -11.72
CA THR A 76 11.39 -9.55 -13.03
C THR A 76 10.81 -8.80 -14.21
N ILE A 77 9.73 -8.03 -14.01
CA ILE A 77 9.08 -7.23 -15.07
C ILE A 77 8.79 -5.81 -14.57
N SER A 78 9.08 -4.82 -15.41
CA SER A 78 8.70 -3.42 -15.21
C SER A 78 7.27 -3.13 -15.67
N VAL A 79 6.63 -2.09 -15.12
CA VAL A 79 5.27 -1.70 -15.54
C VAL A 79 5.20 -1.32 -17.04
N LYS A 80 6.32 -0.85 -17.59
CA LYS A 80 6.45 -0.50 -19.00
C LYS A 80 6.51 -1.74 -19.90
N GLU A 81 7.28 -2.76 -19.50
CA GLU A 81 7.32 -4.05 -20.21
C GLU A 81 5.95 -4.74 -20.20
N PHE A 82 5.24 -4.68 -19.06
CA PHE A 82 3.85 -5.15 -18.98
C PHE A 82 2.97 -4.47 -20.05
N TYR A 83 2.94 -3.14 -20.05
CA TYR A 83 2.09 -2.37 -20.95
C TYR A 83 2.41 -2.62 -22.45
N HIS A 84 3.69 -2.66 -22.83
CA HIS A 84 4.06 -2.92 -24.23
C HIS A 84 3.80 -4.37 -24.64
N THR A 85 4.01 -5.34 -23.75
CA THR A 85 3.69 -6.73 -24.05
C THR A 85 2.19 -6.90 -24.28
N LEU A 86 1.37 -6.23 -23.47
CA LEU A 86 -0.07 -6.21 -23.67
C LEU A 86 -0.44 -5.62 -25.04
N GLN A 87 0.11 -4.47 -25.41
CA GLN A 87 -0.15 -3.88 -26.74
C GLN A 87 0.31 -4.76 -27.91
N ASN A 88 1.38 -5.52 -27.73
CA ASN A 88 1.85 -6.45 -28.76
C ASN A 88 0.87 -7.61 -28.97
N HIS A 89 0.22 -8.09 -27.91
CA HIS A 89 -0.75 -9.20 -27.97
C HIS A 89 -2.20 -8.75 -28.18
N ASP A 90 -2.50 -7.48 -27.93
CA ASP A 90 -3.76 -6.81 -28.27
C ASP A 90 -3.49 -5.40 -28.83
N SER A 91 -3.33 -5.30 -30.14
CA SER A 91 -3.11 -4.02 -30.83
C SER A 91 -4.31 -3.07 -30.78
N THR A 92 -5.48 -3.54 -30.33
CA THR A 92 -6.66 -2.68 -30.11
C THR A 92 -6.67 -2.04 -28.73
N PHE A 93 -5.88 -2.56 -27.79
CA PHE A 93 -5.71 -1.96 -26.48
C PHE A 93 -4.87 -0.67 -26.57
N ASP A 94 -5.43 0.43 -26.07
CA ASP A 94 -4.82 1.76 -26.08
C ASP A 94 -4.24 2.14 -27.45
N ASN A 95 -5.00 1.92 -28.53
CA ASN A 95 -4.60 2.22 -29.90
C ASN A 95 -4.25 3.71 -30.14
N GLU A 96 -4.88 4.60 -29.38
CA GLU A 96 -4.61 6.04 -29.35
C GLU A 96 -3.38 6.40 -28.50
N LYS A 97 -2.74 5.43 -27.83
CA LYS A 97 -1.53 5.59 -27.03
C LYS A 97 -1.67 6.60 -25.89
N LYS A 98 -2.82 6.63 -25.22
CA LYS A 98 -3.10 7.52 -24.08
C LYS A 98 -2.23 7.18 -22.87
N LEU A 99 -1.80 5.93 -22.71
CA LEU A 99 -0.99 5.45 -21.58
C LEU A 99 0.51 5.46 -21.85
N GLU A 100 0.96 5.56 -23.10
CA GLU A 100 2.36 5.43 -23.55
C GLU A 100 3.38 6.22 -22.72
N CYS A 101 3.05 7.46 -22.36
CA CYS A 101 3.90 8.35 -21.54
C CYS A 101 3.40 8.50 -20.09
N LYS A 102 2.36 7.77 -19.71
CA LYS A 102 1.74 7.83 -18.37
C LYS A 102 2.08 6.61 -17.52
N ILE A 103 2.52 5.50 -18.14
CA ILE A 103 2.99 4.30 -17.44
C ILE A 103 4.49 4.37 -17.19
N TYR A 104 4.87 4.40 -15.92
CA TYR A 104 6.26 4.47 -15.49
C TYR A 104 6.46 3.86 -14.09
N ASN A 105 7.67 3.37 -13.83
CA ASN A 105 8.03 2.86 -12.51
C ASN A 105 8.08 4.03 -11.51
N ILE A 106 7.16 4.05 -10.53
CA ILE A 106 7.18 5.06 -9.46
C ILE A 106 8.42 4.86 -8.59
N ASN A 107 9.14 5.91 -8.20
CA ASN A 107 10.31 5.71 -7.33
C ASN A 107 9.88 5.06 -5.99
N LYS A 108 10.81 4.37 -5.33
CA LYS A 108 10.50 3.55 -4.15
C LYS A 108 9.82 4.34 -3.03
N ASP A 109 10.33 5.52 -2.71
CA ASP A 109 9.83 6.31 -1.59
C ASP A 109 8.41 6.83 -1.83
N ASP A 110 8.16 7.38 -3.02
CA ASP A 110 6.84 7.85 -3.41
C ASP A 110 5.85 6.70 -3.54
N PHE A 111 6.30 5.55 -4.06
CA PHE A 111 5.47 4.35 -4.16
C PHE A 111 5.00 3.86 -2.78
N GLU A 112 5.91 3.75 -1.83
CA GLU A 112 5.57 3.36 -0.45
C GLU A 112 4.61 4.36 0.21
N ASN A 113 4.82 5.67 -0.02
CA ASN A 113 3.91 6.72 0.46
C ASN A 113 2.51 6.57 -0.15
N MET A 114 2.41 6.36 -1.46
CA MET A 114 1.14 6.14 -2.15
C MET A 114 0.45 4.85 -1.68
N CYS A 115 1.19 3.78 -1.39
CA CYS A 115 0.64 2.55 -0.82
C CYS A 115 0.00 2.79 0.55
N ILE A 116 0.66 3.56 1.43
CA ILE A 116 0.11 3.92 2.74
C ILE A 116 -1.21 4.68 2.57
N LEU A 117 -1.24 5.72 1.72
CA LEU A 117 -2.49 6.46 1.46
C LEU A 117 -3.57 5.55 0.88
N TYR A 118 -3.24 4.72 -0.11
CA TYR A 118 -4.19 3.79 -0.69
C TYR A 118 -4.80 2.86 0.35
N ASN A 119 -3.99 2.28 1.24
CA ASN A 119 -4.47 1.40 2.29
C ASN A 119 -5.35 2.15 3.31
N LEU A 120 -4.97 3.38 3.67
CA LEU A 120 -5.76 4.25 4.55
C LEU A 120 -7.17 4.50 3.99
N TYR A 121 -7.26 4.98 2.75
CA TYR A 121 -8.54 5.22 2.09
C TYR A 121 -9.32 3.92 1.84
N ASN A 122 -8.65 2.82 1.50
CA ASN A 122 -9.31 1.53 1.29
C ASN A 122 -9.95 1.00 2.58
N ASN A 123 -9.24 1.06 3.71
CA ASN A 123 -9.79 0.64 4.99
C ASN A 123 -10.90 1.59 5.47
N TYR A 124 -10.71 2.90 5.32
CA TYR A 124 -11.75 3.89 5.61
C TYR A 124 -13.02 3.65 4.79
N ASN A 125 -12.88 3.39 3.49
CA ASN A 125 -14.02 3.16 2.58
C ASN A 125 -14.75 1.83 2.83
N LYS A 126 -14.14 0.89 3.55
CA LYS A 126 -14.79 -0.33 4.04
C LYS A 126 -15.61 -0.07 5.32
N ILE A 127 -15.32 1.01 6.03
CA ILE A 127 -16.12 1.48 7.17
C ILE A 127 -17.22 2.39 6.67
N PHE A 128 -16.87 3.41 5.89
CA PHE A 128 -17.78 4.45 5.43
C PHE A 128 -17.84 4.52 3.91
N LYS A 129 -19.04 4.62 3.35
CA LYS A 129 -19.25 4.94 1.94
C LYS A 129 -20.45 5.87 1.82
N ASN A 130 -20.32 6.94 1.06
CA ASN A 130 -21.40 7.94 0.85
C ASN A 130 -22.01 8.44 2.17
N LYS A 131 -21.16 8.67 3.17
CA LYS A 131 -21.54 9.10 4.53
C LYS A 131 -22.40 8.12 5.32
N GLN A 132 -22.40 6.86 4.93
CA GLN A 132 -23.06 5.78 5.65
C GLN A 132 -22.02 4.76 6.08
N VAL A 133 -22.28 4.10 7.21
CA VAL A 133 -21.49 2.96 7.63
C VAL A 133 -21.88 1.76 6.76
N VAL A 134 -20.90 1.08 6.17
CA VAL A 134 -21.11 -0.02 5.19
C VAL A 134 -20.50 -1.36 5.61
N CYS A 135 -19.67 -1.39 6.65
CA CYS A 135 -19.23 -2.63 7.26
C CYS A 135 -20.43 -3.34 7.91
N VAL A 136 -20.51 -4.67 7.71
CA VAL A 136 -21.68 -5.48 8.10
C VAL A 136 -21.81 -5.65 9.61
N GLU A 137 -20.68 -5.76 10.31
CA GLU A 137 -20.64 -6.01 11.76
C GLU A 137 -19.72 -5.02 12.46
N ARG A 138 -20.10 -4.60 13.68
CA ARG A 138 -19.29 -3.73 14.55
C ARG A 138 -17.83 -4.17 14.66
N GLY A 139 -17.59 -5.48 14.87
CA GLY A 139 -16.22 -6.03 14.97
C GLY A 139 -15.40 -5.87 13.69
N THR A 140 -16.05 -5.95 12.53
CA THR A 140 -15.42 -5.72 11.22
C THR A 140 -15.07 -4.24 11.04
N CYS A 141 -15.94 -3.32 11.45
CA CYS A 141 -15.67 -1.88 11.44
C CYS A 141 -14.46 -1.53 12.34
N ILE A 142 -14.42 -2.07 13.56
CA ILE A 142 -13.30 -1.91 14.50
C ILE A 142 -12.00 -2.45 13.90
N LYS A 143 -12.04 -3.61 13.24
CA LYS A 143 -10.87 -4.17 12.57
C LYS A 143 -10.33 -3.21 11.51
N TYR A 144 -11.17 -2.68 10.62
CA TYR A 144 -10.71 -1.73 9.60
C TYR A 144 -10.19 -0.42 10.21
N SER A 145 -10.82 0.06 11.29
CA SER A 145 -10.34 1.24 12.02
C SER A 145 -8.94 1.00 12.60
N LYS A 146 -8.68 -0.19 13.15
CA LYS A 146 -7.35 -0.59 13.62
C LYS A 146 -6.33 -0.64 12.49
N GLU A 147 -6.70 -1.13 11.31
CA GLU A 147 -5.82 -1.10 10.14
C GLU A 147 -5.52 0.34 9.68
N CYS A 148 -6.48 1.26 9.76
CA CYS A 148 -6.21 2.68 9.55
C CYS A 148 -5.15 3.21 10.53
N CYS A 149 -5.25 2.91 11.83
CA CYS A 149 -4.25 3.32 12.82
C CYS A 149 -2.85 2.77 12.50
N ASN A 150 -2.75 1.49 12.12
CA ASN A 150 -1.49 0.84 11.78
C ASN A 150 -0.82 1.50 10.55
N GLU A 151 -1.58 1.73 9.49
CA GLU A 151 -1.08 2.38 8.28
C GLU A 151 -0.74 3.86 8.54
N TYR A 152 -1.53 4.56 9.35
CA TYR A 152 -1.30 5.96 9.69
C TYR A 152 0.01 6.12 10.46
N LYS A 153 0.28 5.21 11.41
CA LYS A 153 1.55 5.13 12.13
C LYS A 153 2.73 4.93 11.18
N LYS A 154 2.63 4.04 10.18
CA LYS A 154 3.67 3.89 9.14
C LYS A 154 3.90 5.23 8.41
N GLY A 155 2.82 5.95 8.10
CA GLY A 155 2.90 7.25 7.45
C GLY A 155 3.61 8.31 8.30
N LEU A 156 3.29 8.39 9.59
CA LEU A 156 3.95 9.30 10.53
C LEU A 156 5.44 9.02 10.67
N ILE A 157 5.85 7.75 10.69
CA ILE A 157 7.27 7.36 10.70
C ILE A 157 8.01 7.97 9.51
N LYS A 158 7.38 7.98 8.33
CA LYS A 158 7.97 8.58 7.12
C LYS A 158 7.96 10.12 7.14
N CYS A 159 7.02 10.75 7.83
CA CYS A 159 6.99 12.21 8.03
C CYS A 159 8.18 12.75 8.84
N PHE A 160 8.80 11.95 9.72
CA PHE A 160 10.01 12.41 10.43
C PHE A 160 11.20 12.61 9.50
N ASN A 161 11.22 11.92 8.35
CA ASN A 161 12.35 11.88 7.44
C ASN A 161 12.19 12.78 6.22
N LYS A 162 10.98 13.30 5.94
CA LYS A 162 10.67 14.16 4.79
C LYS A 162 9.52 15.11 5.14
N GLN A 163 9.72 16.41 4.92
CA GLN A 163 8.64 17.39 4.98
C GLN A 163 8.43 18.03 3.60
N ASP A 164 7.15 18.11 3.26
CA ASP A 164 6.47 19.18 2.54
C ASP A 164 5.13 18.57 2.07
N LYS A 165 5.12 17.86 0.93
CA LYS A 165 3.86 17.33 0.34
C LYS A 165 3.30 16.06 0.98
N TRP A 166 4.14 15.17 1.51
CA TRP A 166 3.67 13.91 2.12
C TRP A 166 2.89 14.16 3.42
N GLY A 167 3.44 15.01 4.28
CA GLY A 167 2.83 15.37 5.56
C GLY A 167 1.46 16.03 5.38
N GLU A 168 1.32 16.90 4.38
CA GLU A 168 0.04 17.51 4.01
C GLU A 168 -1.01 16.45 3.64
N LYS A 169 -0.66 15.46 2.81
CA LYS A 169 -1.60 14.40 2.42
C LYS A 169 -2.03 13.50 3.58
N LEU A 170 -1.11 13.22 4.49
CA LEU A 170 -1.42 12.45 5.70
C LEU A 170 -2.30 13.25 6.66
N PHE A 171 -2.07 14.57 6.77
CA PHE A 171 -2.90 15.48 7.54
C PHE A 171 -4.32 15.62 6.94
N ASP A 172 -4.43 15.74 5.62
CA ASP A 172 -5.70 15.75 4.89
C ASP A 172 -6.54 14.50 5.24
N PHE A 173 -5.92 13.31 5.21
CA PHE A 173 -6.59 12.07 5.60
C PHE A 173 -7.04 12.08 7.07
N ASN A 174 -6.20 12.54 7.99
CA ASN A 174 -6.57 12.62 9.41
C ASN A 174 -7.78 13.53 9.63
N ASN A 175 -7.79 14.71 9.00
CA ASN A 175 -8.91 15.64 9.08
C ASN A 175 -10.19 14.99 8.54
N MET A 176 -10.13 14.33 7.39
CA MET A 176 -11.25 13.59 6.84
C MET A 176 -11.73 12.51 7.83
N TYR A 177 -10.82 11.71 8.37
CA TYR A 177 -11.12 10.62 9.30
C TYR A 177 -11.86 11.09 10.57
N ILE A 178 -11.51 12.27 11.10
CA ILE A 178 -12.12 12.80 12.33
C ILE A 178 -13.33 13.72 12.10
N SER A 179 -13.45 14.33 10.92
CA SER A 179 -14.48 15.36 10.67
C SER A 179 -15.63 14.84 9.83
N GLU A 180 -15.37 13.88 8.96
CA GLU A 180 -16.41 13.27 8.15
C GLU A 180 -17.13 12.18 8.94
N ASN A 181 -18.43 12.03 8.69
CA ASN A 181 -19.22 10.90 9.18
C ASN A 181 -19.41 10.85 10.70
N THR A 182 -19.21 11.97 11.40
CA THR A 182 -19.55 12.16 12.82
C THR A 182 -21.01 11.85 13.14
N ASN A 183 -21.90 12.06 12.16
CA ASN A 183 -23.34 11.75 12.25
C ASN A 183 -23.70 10.38 11.63
N ALA A 184 -22.73 9.65 11.06
CA ALA A 184 -22.98 8.35 10.48
C ALA A 184 -23.12 7.31 11.60
N SER A 185 -24.31 6.75 11.71
CA SER A 185 -24.63 5.68 12.64
C SER A 185 -25.23 4.54 11.84
N LEU A 186 -24.73 3.32 12.05
CA LEU A 186 -25.58 2.14 11.81
C LEU A 186 -26.79 2.23 12.74
N SER A 187 -27.87 1.52 12.44
CA SER A 187 -29.07 1.36 13.28
C SER A 187 -28.76 0.74 14.66
N GLY A 188 -27.93 1.40 15.48
CA GLY A 188 -27.54 1.03 16.84
C GLY A 188 -26.23 0.25 17.01
N GLU A 189 -25.55 -0.23 15.96
CA GLU A 189 -24.46 -1.22 16.13
C GLU A 189 -23.02 -0.65 16.07
N PHE A 190 -22.78 0.37 15.26
CA PHE A 190 -21.50 1.07 15.15
C PHE A 190 -21.74 2.57 14.92
N SER A 191 -21.04 3.38 15.70
CA SER A 191 -21.07 4.85 15.63
C SER A 191 -19.67 5.40 15.43
N TYR A 192 -19.58 6.69 15.07
CA TYR A 192 -18.31 7.40 15.00
C TYR A 192 -17.44 7.23 16.27
N ASN A 193 -18.07 7.18 17.46
CA ASN A 193 -17.36 7.03 18.74
C ASN A 193 -16.69 5.66 18.93
N ASP A 194 -17.02 4.69 18.08
CA ASP A 194 -16.38 3.37 18.07
C ASP A 194 -15.12 3.33 17.20
N LEU A 195 -14.81 4.42 16.47
CA LEU A 195 -13.55 4.55 15.74
C LEU A 195 -12.36 4.64 16.71
N ILE A 196 -11.31 3.92 16.38
CA ILE A 196 -10.02 4.05 17.04
C ILE A 196 -9.40 5.38 16.59
N GLU A 197 -8.97 6.17 17.57
CA GLU A 197 -8.26 7.43 17.34
C GLU A 197 -6.94 7.16 16.60
N LEU A 198 -6.65 7.97 15.59
CA LEU A 198 -5.36 7.90 14.88
C LEU A 198 -4.26 8.44 15.80
N PRO A 199 -3.09 7.78 15.87
CA PRO A 199 -2.02 8.21 16.76
C PRO A 199 -1.50 9.59 16.34
N ARG A 200 -1.07 10.41 17.30
CA ARG A 200 -0.40 11.68 17.00
C ARG A 200 1.07 11.44 16.70
N LYS A 201 1.73 12.45 16.14
CA LYS A 201 3.16 12.39 15.81
C LYS A 201 4.00 12.10 17.07
N GLU A 202 3.65 12.73 18.18
CA GLU A 202 4.34 12.60 19.47
C GLU A 202 4.21 11.18 20.03
N ASP A 203 3.04 10.55 19.86
CA ASP A 203 2.78 9.18 20.33
C ASP A 203 3.69 8.19 19.60
N VAL A 204 3.85 8.35 18.27
CA VAL A 204 4.76 7.52 17.45
C VAL A 204 6.24 7.80 17.77
N GLU A 205 6.61 9.06 17.98
CA GLU A 205 7.98 9.44 18.35
C GLU A 205 8.40 8.82 19.68
N TYR A 206 7.50 8.84 20.68
CA TYR A 206 7.72 8.22 21.97
C TYR A 206 7.91 6.70 21.84
N GLU A 207 7.08 6.01 21.05
CA GLU A 207 7.22 4.56 20.83
C GLU A 207 8.54 4.20 20.13
N LEU A 208 8.95 4.98 19.12
CA LEU A 208 10.24 4.80 18.45
C LEU A 208 11.40 5.01 19.42
N CYS A 209 11.38 6.08 20.21
CA CYS A 209 12.45 6.40 21.17
C CYS A 209 12.49 5.42 22.34
N GLY A 210 11.35 5.00 22.87
CA GLY A 210 11.23 3.98 23.91
C GLY A 210 11.74 2.62 23.42
N GLY A 211 11.38 2.23 22.20
CA GLY A 211 11.90 1.02 21.55
C GLY A 211 13.41 1.08 21.32
N LEU A 212 13.94 2.23 20.88
CA LEU A 212 15.37 2.44 20.67
C LEU A 212 16.17 2.41 21.98
N ASN A 213 15.63 3.00 23.05
CA ASN A 213 16.25 2.98 24.37
C ASN A 213 16.27 1.55 24.95
N ASN A 214 15.19 0.80 24.78
CA ASN A 214 15.17 -0.62 25.14
C ASN A 214 16.19 -1.43 24.34
N TRP A 215 16.33 -1.18 23.02
CA TRP A 215 17.34 -1.82 22.19
C TRP A 215 18.77 -1.48 22.65
N LYS A 216 19.06 -0.21 22.93
CA LYS A 216 20.37 0.24 23.46
C LYS A 216 20.69 -0.41 24.81
N ASN A 217 19.70 -0.51 25.70
CA ASN A 217 19.87 -1.18 26.99
C ASN A 217 20.12 -2.68 26.81
N LEU A 218 19.43 -3.33 25.87
CA LEU A 218 19.63 -4.74 25.54
C LEU A 218 21.03 -5.00 24.97
N THR A 219 21.51 -4.16 24.04
CA THR A 219 22.86 -4.30 23.46
C THR A 219 23.94 -4.02 24.49
N MET A 220 23.79 -3.01 25.35
CA MET A 220 24.71 -2.76 26.47
C MET A 220 24.80 -3.96 27.43
N LEU A 221 23.68 -4.58 27.79
CA LEU A 221 23.66 -5.78 28.63
C LEU A 221 24.41 -6.95 27.96
N ILE A 222 24.19 -7.19 26.67
CA ILE A 222 24.87 -8.24 25.90
C ILE A 222 26.39 -8.00 25.86
N PHE A 223 26.85 -6.77 25.63
CA PHE A 223 28.28 -6.43 25.63
C PHE A 223 28.93 -6.59 27.01
N SER A 224 28.19 -6.33 28.10
CA SER A 224 28.67 -6.50 29.48
C SER A 224 28.95 -7.98 29.83
N ILE A 225 28.12 -8.89 29.31
CA ILE A 225 28.22 -10.33 29.54
C ILE A 225 29.28 -10.96 28.62
N LEU A 226 29.38 -10.51 27.36
CA LEU A 226 30.35 -11.04 26.41
C LEU A 226 31.77 -10.50 26.64
N GLY A 227 31.93 -9.23 27.06
CA GLY A 227 33.24 -8.67 27.38
C GLY A 227 33.94 -9.38 28.55
N SER A 228 33.17 -9.83 29.53
CA SER A 228 33.69 -10.57 30.70
C SER A 228 34.05 -12.02 30.37
N THR A 229 33.33 -12.68 29.47
CA THR A 229 33.63 -14.06 29.04
C THR A 229 34.81 -14.13 28.07
N ILE A 230 34.95 -13.18 27.15
CA ILE A 230 36.11 -13.09 26.24
C ILE A 230 37.42 -12.96 27.03
N GLY A 231 37.45 -12.13 28.08
CA GLY A 231 38.62 -12.00 28.96
C GLY A 231 38.98 -13.31 29.68
N LEU A 232 37.98 -14.08 30.10
CA LEU A 232 38.14 -15.39 30.73
C LEU A 232 38.67 -16.45 29.76
N PHE A 233 38.18 -16.46 28.52
CA PHE A 233 38.72 -17.33 27.46
C PHE A 233 40.19 -17.01 27.14
N PHE A 234 40.57 -15.74 27.03
CA PHE A 234 41.98 -15.35 26.83
C PHE A 234 42.86 -15.73 28.03
N TYR A 235 42.33 -15.62 29.24
CA TYR A 235 43.04 -16.02 30.46
C TYR A 235 43.27 -17.54 30.51
N ILE A 236 42.23 -18.35 30.28
CA ILE A 236 42.32 -19.81 30.26
C ILE A 236 43.27 -20.28 29.14
N TYR A 237 43.12 -19.73 27.93
CA TYR A 237 44.00 -20.04 26.80
C TYR A 237 45.49 -19.73 27.10
N LYS A 238 45.76 -18.66 27.85
CA LYS A 238 47.12 -18.30 28.27
C LYS A 238 47.67 -19.24 29.34
N VAL A 239 46.83 -19.78 30.21
CA VAL A 239 47.23 -20.75 31.25
C VAL A 239 47.51 -22.12 30.65
N GLU A 240 46.71 -22.59 29.69
CA GLU A 240 46.92 -23.90 29.02
C GLU A 240 48.16 -23.95 28.12
N LYS A 241 48.66 -22.80 27.66
CA LYS A 241 49.88 -22.69 26.84
C LYS A 241 51.18 -22.53 27.65
N LYS A 242 51.13 -22.63 28.98
CA LYS A 242 52.26 -22.47 29.88
C LYS A 242 52.63 -23.80 30.53
#